data_AF-A0A3A0V3A5-F1
#
_entry.id   AF-A0A3A0V3A5-F1
#
_cell.length_a   1.000
_cell.length_b   1.000
_cell.length_c   1.000
_cell.angle_alpha   90.00
_cell.angle_beta   90.00
_cell.angle_gamma   90.00
#
_symmetry.space_group_name_H-M   'P 1'
#
loop_
_entity.id
_entity.type
_entity.pdbx_description
1 polymer ?
#
loop_
_entity_poly.entity_id
_entity_poly.type
_entity_poly.pdbx_seq_one_letter_code
_entity_poly.pdbx_strand_id
1 'polypeptide(L)'
;LKETDDIMTLFKGQRATLSIGYIGLYEAATVFYGPHWESLSKAKAFTLDILKSMKAYQLKWTEQYDIWFSIYSTPSESLTDRFCRLDREQFGEIANITDKGYYQNSLHYDVRKDVTPFEKIDFEKDYPEYASGGYIHYCEYPKLNHNLKALEAVWDYAYDKV
;
A
#
# COMPACT_ATOMS: atom_id res chain seq x y z
N LEU A 1 -11.47 -26.39 -20.75
CA LEU A 1 -12.79 -25.95 -21.25
C LEU A 1 -12.92 -26.43 -22.68
N LYS A 2 -14.08 -26.95 -23.06
CA LYS A 2 -14.46 -27.13 -24.46
C LYS A 2 -14.75 -25.75 -25.06
N GLU A 3 -14.75 -25.63 -26.38
CA GLU A 3 -15.01 -24.35 -27.08
C GLU A 3 -16.36 -23.71 -26.70
N THR A 4 -17.34 -24.51 -26.27
CA THR A 4 -18.68 -24.05 -25.88
C THR A 4 -18.83 -23.75 -24.38
N ASP A 5 -17.82 -24.03 -23.56
CA ASP A 5 -17.94 -23.80 -22.11
C ASP A 5 -17.76 -22.31 -21.78
N ASP A 6 -18.53 -21.80 -20.83
CA ASP A 6 -18.37 -20.43 -20.32
C ASP A 6 -17.08 -20.31 -19.51
N ILE A 7 -16.20 -19.39 -19.93
CA ILE A 7 -14.92 -19.11 -19.26
C ILE A 7 -15.11 -18.61 -17.82
N MET A 8 -16.25 -17.99 -17.49
CA MET A 8 -16.51 -17.46 -16.15
C MET A 8 -16.51 -18.57 -15.09
N THR A 9 -16.81 -19.80 -15.48
CA THR A 9 -16.73 -20.98 -14.61
C THR A 9 -15.33 -21.21 -14.04
N LEU A 10 -14.27 -20.75 -14.71
CA LEU A 10 -12.89 -20.87 -14.21
C LEU A 10 -12.56 -19.86 -13.11
N PHE A 11 -13.27 -18.74 -13.05
CA PHE A 11 -13.01 -17.67 -12.08
C PHE A 11 -13.79 -17.86 -10.78
N LYS A 12 -14.90 -18.61 -10.86
CA LYS A 12 -15.81 -18.95 -9.74
C LYS A 12 -15.17 -19.95 -8.76
N GLY A 13 -15.86 -20.20 -7.65
CA GLY A 13 -15.32 -20.98 -6.53
C GLY A 13 -14.11 -20.32 -5.89
N GLN A 14 -14.04 -18.98 -5.96
CA GLN A 14 -12.93 -18.17 -5.43
C GLN A 14 -11.56 -18.58 -6.00
N ARG A 15 -11.53 -19.17 -7.20
CA ARG A 15 -10.29 -19.63 -7.84
C ARG A 15 -9.47 -18.47 -8.42
N ALA A 16 -10.13 -17.45 -8.94
CA ALA A 16 -9.49 -16.23 -9.41
C ALA A 16 -9.59 -15.11 -8.38
N THR A 17 -8.60 -14.23 -8.39
CA THR A 17 -8.59 -13.03 -7.58
C THR A 17 -9.04 -11.80 -8.37
N LEU A 18 -9.72 -10.87 -7.71
CA LEU A 18 -10.06 -9.55 -8.25
C LEU A 18 -9.49 -8.47 -7.33
N SER A 19 -8.53 -7.71 -7.84
CA SER A 19 -7.80 -6.72 -7.05
C SER A 19 -8.58 -5.41 -6.87
N ILE A 20 -8.69 -4.96 -5.63
CA ILE A 20 -9.14 -3.63 -5.24
C ILE A 20 -7.89 -2.81 -4.89
N GLY A 21 -7.48 -1.94 -5.80
CA GLY A 21 -6.27 -1.13 -5.68
C GLY A 21 -6.42 0.09 -4.75
N TYR A 22 -5.34 0.49 -4.10
CA TYR A 22 -5.22 1.78 -3.39
C TYR A 22 -3.81 2.37 -3.51
N ILE A 23 -3.72 3.69 -3.42
CA ILE A 23 -2.48 4.47 -3.27
C ILE A 23 -2.73 5.68 -2.35
N GLY A 24 -1.67 6.35 -1.89
CA GLY A 24 -1.77 7.64 -1.20
C GLY A 24 -2.30 7.57 0.23
N LEU A 25 -2.09 6.45 0.94
CA LEU A 25 -2.51 6.31 2.33
C LEU A 25 -1.81 7.35 3.23
N TYR A 26 -0.56 7.70 2.90
CA TYR A 26 0.20 8.71 3.61
C TYR A 26 -0.40 10.11 3.46
N GLU A 27 -0.79 10.50 2.24
CA GLU A 27 -1.45 11.77 2.00
C GLU A 27 -2.84 11.83 2.63
N ALA A 28 -3.58 10.72 2.62
CA ALA A 28 -4.88 10.64 3.29
C ALA A 28 -4.76 10.99 4.78
N ALA A 29 -3.76 10.47 5.50
CA ALA A 29 -3.50 10.86 6.88
C ALA A 29 -2.95 12.28 7.02
N THR A 30 -2.12 12.73 6.07
CA THR A 30 -1.56 14.09 6.05
C THR A 30 -2.64 15.17 6.05
N VAL A 31 -3.77 14.96 5.33
CA VAL A 31 -4.92 15.88 5.33
C VAL A 31 -5.45 16.16 6.74
N PHE A 32 -5.54 15.13 7.59
CA PHE A 32 -6.19 15.22 8.90
C PHE A 32 -5.21 15.50 10.05
N TYR A 33 -3.97 15.03 9.93
CA TYR A 33 -3.01 15.01 11.04
C TYR A 33 -1.71 15.78 10.75
N GLY A 34 -1.58 16.36 9.55
CA GLY A 34 -0.38 17.08 9.12
C GLY A 34 0.72 16.15 8.60
N PRO A 35 1.80 16.70 8.02
CA PRO A 35 2.79 15.95 7.23
C PRO A 35 3.87 15.22 8.06
N HIS A 36 3.69 15.11 9.37
CA HIS A 36 4.62 14.46 10.29
C HIS A 36 3.85 13.55 11.27
N TRP A 37 2.86 12.83 10.74
CA TRP A 37 1.89 12.08 11.53
C TRP A 37 2.40 10.69 11.96
N GLU A 38 3.56 10.24 11.49
CA GLU A 38 4.03 8.86 11.61
C GLU A 38 4.26 8.41 13.06
N SER A 39 4.56 9.36 13.94
CA SER A 39 4.70 9.14 15.39
C SER A 39 3.36 9.24 16.15
N LEU A 40 2.29 9.67 15.49
CA LEU A 40 0.97 9.83 16.09
C LEU A 40 0.19 8.52 15.97
N SER A 41 0.06 7.80 17.10
CA SER A 41 -0.69 6.54 17.16
C SER A 41 -2.12 6.65 16.62
N LYS A 42 -2.80 7.79 16.84
CA LYS A 42 -4.14 8.05 16.29
C LYS A 42 -4.17 8.12 14.76
N ALA A 43 -3.13 8.68 14.13
CA ALA A 43 -3.05 8.81 12.68
C ALA A 43 -2.69 7.46 12.05
N LYS A 44 -1.78 6.70 12.69
CA LYS A 44 -1.50 5.31 12.34
C LYS A 44 -2.76 4.45 12.41
N ALA A 45 -3.53 4.52 13.49
CA ALA A 45 -4.80 3.81 13.63
C ALA A 45 -5.80 4.20 12.52
N PHE A 46 -5.93 5.49 12.22
CA PHE A 46 -6.78 5.97 11.12
C PHE A 46 -6.42 5.31 9.77
N THR A 47 -5.14 5.23 9.43
CA THR A 47 -4.72 4.56 8.18
C THR A 47 -5.02 3.06 8.15
N LEU A 48 -4.88 2.37 9.29
CA LEU A 48 -5.25 0.96 9.41
C LEU A 48 -6.77 0.77 9.31
N ASP A 49 -7.55 1.68 9.87
CA ASP A 49 -9.01 1.60 9.83
C ASP A 49 -9.58 1.80 8.40
N ILE A 50 -8.89 2.56 7.55
CA ILE A 50 -9.18 2.60 6.11
C ILE A 50 -9.02 1.19 5.50
N LEU A 51 -7.89 0.52 5.72
CA LEU A 51 -7.67 -0.82 5.16
C LEU A 51 -8.59 -1.87 5.77
N LYS A 52 -8.90 -1.80 7.07
CA LYS A 52 -9.91 -2.67 7.70
C LYS A 52 -11.30 -2.48 7.08
N SER A 53 -11.68 -1.23 6.77
CA SER A 53 -12.92 -0.95 6.08
C SER A 53 -12.93 -1.55 4.68
N MET A 54 -11.84 -1.39 3.93
CA MET A 54 -11.67 -2.04 2.63
C MET A 54 -11.75 -3.57 2.73
N LYS A 55 -11.13 -4.17 3.76
CA LYS A 55 -11.17 -5.61 4.05
C LYS A 55 -12.59 -6.10 4.32
N ALA A 56 -13.42 -5.32 5.02
CA ALA A 56 -14.83 -5.66 5.23
C ALA A 56 -15.60 -5.73 3.90
N TYR A 57 -15.37 -4.77 2.99
CA TYR A 57 -15.95 -4.81 1.64
C TYR A 57 -15.40 -5.96 0.80
N GLN A 58 -14.09 -6.26 0.90
CA GLN A 58 -13.45 -7.41 0.26
C GLN A 58 -14.22 -8.70 0.60
N LEU A 59 -14.43 -8.98 1.88
CA LEU A 59 -15.11 -10.21 2.33
C LEU A 59 -16.56 -10.26 1.84
N LYS A 60 -17.29 -9.14 1.97
CA LYS A 60 -18.68 -9.03 1.51
C LYS A 60 -18.82 -9.31 0.01
N TRP A 61 -17.94 -8.75 -0.82
CA TRP A 61 -17.99 -8.95 -2.27
C TRP A 61 -17.50 -10.34 -2.69
N THR A 62 -16.53 -10.92 -1.98
CA THR A 62 -16.12 -12.30 -2.20
C THR A 62 -17.28 -13.27 -2.01
N GLU A 63 -18.06 -13.11 -0.94
CA GLU A 63 -19.27 -13.91 -0.70
C GLU A 63 -20.34 -13.66 -1.75
N GLN A 64 -20.61 -12.40 -2.09
CA GLN A 64 -21.67 -12.03 -3.02
C GLN A 64 -21.42 -12.53 -4.46
N TYR A 65 -20.19 -12.50 -4.93
CA TYR A 65 -19.86 -12.75 -6.34
C TYR A 65 -19.12 -14.07 -6.58
N ASP A 66 -18.75 -14.82 -5.54
CA ASP A 66 -18.00 -16.09 -5.64
C ASP A 66 -16.68 -15.96 -6.42
N ILE A 67 -16.03 -14.80 -6.31
CA ILE A 67 -14.70 -14.48 -6.84
C ILE A 67 -13.90 -13.93 -5.67
N TRP A 68 -12.62 -14.28 -5.52
CA TRP A 68 -11.83 -13.80 -4.40
C TRP A 68 -11.41 -12.34 -4.58
N PHE A 69 -12.16 -11.40 -4.01
CA PHE A 69 -11.69 -10.02 -3.97
C PHE A 69 -10.45 -9.95 -3.06
N SER A 70 -9.49 -9.10 -3.40
CA SER A 70 -8.29 -8.89 -2.58
C SER A 70 -7.88 -7.41 -2.59
N ILE A 71 -7.48 -6.88 -1.43
CA ILE A 71 -6.92 -5.52 -1.36
C ILE A 71 -5.49 -5.57 -1.89
N TYR A 72 -5.18 -4.71 -2.85
CA TYR A 72 -3.94 -4.75 -3.62
C TYR A 72 -3.19 -3.42 -3.53
N SER A 73 -2.00 -3.47 -2.94
CA SER A 73 -1.07 -2.33 -2.87
C SER A 73 -0.52 -2.08 -4.27
N THR A 74 -1.18 -1.20 -5.01
CA THR A 74 -0.97 -1.06 -6.46
C THR A 74 0.45 -0.57 -6.74
N PRO A 75 1.29 -1.28 -7.51
CA PRO A 75 2.59 -0.79 -7.92
C PRO A 75 2.36 0.23 -9.04
N SER A 76 2.62 1.51 -8.82
CA SER A 76 2.44 2.45 -9.91
C SER A 76 3.27 3.71 -9.84
N GLU A 77 4.30 3.76 -10.67
CA GLU A 77 5.04 4.99 -10.94
C GLU A 77 4.21 5.99 -11.76
N SER A 78 3.31 5.53 -12.62
CA SER A 78 2.51 6.41 -13.49
C SER A 78 1.17 6.84 -12.89
N LEU A 79 0.57 6.04 -11.99
CA LEU A 79 -0.70 6.38 -11.35
C LEU A 79 -0.53 7.38 -10.22
N THR A 80 0.60 7.34 -9.50
CA THR A 80 0.90 8.28 -8.41
C THR A 80 0.99 9.72 -8.91
N ASP A 81 1.66 9.94 -10.05
CA ASP A 81 1.67 11.22 -10.77
C ASP A 81 0.28 11.55 -11.32
N ARG A 82 -0.38 10.60 -11.99
CA ARG A 82 -1.68 10.86 -12.63
C ARG A 82 -2.74 11.31 -11.64
N PHE A 83 -2.88 10.65 -10.49
CA PHE A 83 -3.86 11.05 -9.46
C PHE A 83 -3.50 12.40 -8.87
N CYS A 84 -2.24 12.62 -8.52
CA CYS A 84 -1.79 13.90 -8.00
C CYS A 84 -2.06 15.05 -8.98
N ARG A 85 -1.84 14.83 -10.29
CA ARG A 85 -2.11 15.84 -11.32
C ARG A 85 -3.60 16.16 -11.45
N LEU A 86 -4.46 15.13 -11.49
CA LEU A 86 -5.91 15.33 -11.57
C LEU A 86 -6.46 16.05 -10.33
N ASP A 87 -5.99 15.67 -9.14
CA ASP A 87 -6.38 16.31 -7.90
C ASP A 87 -5.84 17.74 -7.81
N ARG A 88 -4.64 18.01 -8.32
CA ARG A 88 -4.07 19.36 -8.43
C ARG A 88 -4.87 20.24 -9.39
N GLU A 89 -5.33 19.70 -10.52
CA GLU A 89 -6.20 20.41 -11.47
C GLU A 89 -7.52 20.83 -10.80
N GLN A 90 -8.06 20.01 -9.90
CA GLN A 90 -9.34 20.26 -9.23
C GLN A 90 -9.22 21.11 -7.95
N PHE A 91 -8.21 20.84 -7.11
CA PHE A 91 -8.09 21.39 -5.77
C PHE A 91 -6.90 22.33 -5.59
N GLY A 92 -6.06 22.49 -6.61
CA GLY A 92 -4.85 23.32 -6.56
C GLY A 92 -3.68 22.64 -5.86
N GLU A 93 -2.67 23.45 -5.50
CA GLU A 93 -1.52 22.98 -4.72
C GLU A 93 -1.88 22.92 -3.24
N ILE A 94 -1.89 21.71 -2.70
CA ILE A 94 -2.10 21.41 -1.29
C ILE A 94 -0.76 20.98 -0.71
N ALA A 95 -0.31 21.70 0.32
CA ALA A 95 0.99 21.49 0.94
C ALA A 95 1.18 20.03 1.41
N ASN A 96 2.30 19.42 1.03
CA ASN A 96 2.67 18.01 1.29
C ASN A 96 1.75 16.95 0.69
N ILE A 97 0.84 17.32 -0.20
CA ILE A 97 -0.11 16.40 -0.82
C ILE A 97 0.02 16.50 -2.34
N THR A 98 -0.50 17.57 -2.96
CA THR A 98 -0.46 17.74 -4.42
C THR A 98 0.67 18.65 -4.90
N ASP A 99 1.27 19.43 -3.99
CA ASP A 99 2.40 20.31 -4.28
C ASP A 99 3.67 19.56 -4.71
N LYS A 100 3.91 18.38 -4.14
CA LYS A 100 5.06 17.52 -4.42
C LYS A 100 4.96 16.74 -5.74
N GLY A 101 3.80 16.76 -6.39
CA GLY A 101 3.62 16.19 -7.74
C GLY A 101 3.40 14.67 -7.82
N TYR A 102 3.27 13.98 -6.69
CA TYR A 102 2.98 12.54 -6.65
C TYR A 102 2.35 12.14 -5.32
N TYR A 103 1.67 10.99 -5.28
CA TYR A 103 1.26 10.33 -4.03
C TYR A 103 2.22 9.22 -3.61
N GLN A 104 2.33 8.95 -2.31
CA GLN A 104 3.10 7.79 -1.85
C GLN A 104 2.43 6.51 -2.32
N ASN A 105 3.25 5.53 -2.69
CA ASN A 105 2.77 4.26 -3.17
C ASN A 105 2.10 3.49 -2.02
N SER A 106 0.82 3.13 -2.18
CA SER A 106 0.05 2.31 -1.25
C SER A 106 0.25 2.66 0.24
N LEU A 107 0.97 1.82 0.98
CA LEU A 107 1.19 1.86 2.44
C LEU A 107 2.52 2.50 2.85
N HIS A 108 3.33 2.95 1.89
CA HIS A 108 4.72 3.29 2.16
C HIS A 108 4.90 4.57 2.97
N TYR A 109 5.96 4.57 3.77
CA TYR A 109 6.48 5.76 4.43
C TYR A 109 6.87 6.83 3.40
N ASP A 110 6.73 8.11 3.73
CA ASP A 110 7.11 9.21 2.85
C ASP A 110 8.62 9.19 2.53
N VAL A 111 8.96 8.99 1.25
CA VAL A 111 10.34 8.93 0.74
C VAL A 111 11.17 10.19 1.01
N ARG A 112 10.53 11.32 1.34
CA ARG A 112 11.22 12.58 1.66
C ARG A 112 11.74 12.62 3.11
N LYS A 113 11.43 11.61 3.93
CA LYS A 113 11.82 11.52 5.34
C LYS A 113 13.09 10.69 5.48
N ASP A 114 13.95 11.09 6.41
CA ASP A 114 15.12 10.32 6.80
C ASP A 114 14.72 9.33 7.89
N VAL A 115 14.74 8.04 7.57
CA VAL A 115 14.28 6.95 8.43
C VAL A 115 15.16 5.72 8.21
N THR A 116 15.48 5.00 9.27
CA THR A 116 16.26 3.76 9.13
C THR A 116 15.41 2.64 8.51
N PRO A 117 16.03 1.65 7.85
CA PRO A 117 15.29 0.50 7.33
C PRO A 117 14.44 -0.21 8.39
N PHE A 118 14.94 -0.32 9.61
CA PHE A 118 14.24 -0.95 10.73
C PHE A 118 12.98 -0.17 11.14
N GLU A 119 13.10 1.15 11.31
CA GLU A 119 11.96 2.02 11.63
C GLU A 119 10.90 2.02 10.52
N LYS A 120 11.34 1.99 9.26
CA LYS A 120 10.44 1.90 8.10
C LYS A 120 9.68 0.57 8.10
N ILE A 121 10.36 -0.55 8.33
CA ILE A 121 9.72 -1.86 8.46
C ILE A 121 8.73 -1.87 9.63
N ASP A 122 9.13 -1.36 10.80
CA ASP A 122 8.25 -1.30 11.97
C ASP A 122 7.01 -0.44 11.74
N PHE A 123 7.15 0.64 10.99
CA PHE A 123 6.01 1.42 10.57
C PHE A 123 5.14 0.65 9.58
N GLU A 124 5.70 -0.02 8.58
CA GLU A 124 4.91 -0.59 7.48
C GLU A 124 4.30 -1.98 7.77
N LYS A 125 4.87 -2.75 8.71
CA LYS A 125 4.54 -4.18 8.94
C LYS A 125 3.08 -4.51 9.24
N ASP A 126 2.30 -3.56 9.76
CA ASP A 126 0.90 -3.82 10.14
C ASP A 126 -0.07 -3.76 8.95
N TYR A 127 0.32 -3.12 7.85
CA TYR A 127 -0.55 -2.95 6.68
C TYR A 127 -0.75 -4.22 5.84
N PRO A 128 0.28 -5.06 5.59
CA PRO A 128 0.15 -6.34 4.88
C PRO A 128 -1.00 -7.25 5.33
N GLU A 129 -1.30 -7.29 6.63
CA GLU A 129 -2.41 -8.07 7.20
C GLU A 129 -3.74 -7.76 6.48
N TYR A 130 -3.95 -6.48 6.13
CA TYR A 130 -5.18 -6.00 5.49
C TYR A 130 -5.06 -5.87 3.97
N ALA A 131 -3.83 -5.86 3.42
CA ALA A 131 -3.53 -5.73 1.99
C ALA A 131 -2.96 -7.02 1.37
N SER A 132 -3.48 -8.17 1.78
CA SER A 132 -2.97 -9.51 1.44
C SER A 132 -3.08 -9.90 -0.05
N GLY A 133 -3.75 -9.09 -0.88
CA GLY A 133 -3.79 -9.32 -2.33
C GLY A 133 -2.47 -9.01 -3.03
N GLY A 134 -1.61 -8.23 -2.39
CA GLY A 134 -0.27 -7.90 -2.86
C GLY A 134 0.28 -6.70 -2.11
N TYR A 135 1.51 -6.83 -1.63
CA TYR A 135 2.26 -5.78 -0.96
C TYR A 135 3.76 -6.02 -1.15
N ILE A 136 4.56 -5.00 -0.89
CA ILE A 136 6.02 -5.08 -0.90
C ILE A 136 6.56 -4.03 0.07
N HIS A 137 7.72 -4.30 0.67
CA HIS A 137 8.47 -3.33 1.46
C HIS A 137 9.78 -3.02 0.74
N TYR A 138 10.10 -1.74 0.61
CA TYR A 138 11.39 -1.27 0.12
C TYR A 138 12.13 -0.53 1.24
N CYS A 139 13.45 -0.66 1.26
CA CYS A 139 14.31 0.15 2.11
C CYS A 139 15.41 0.73 1.22
N GLU A 140 15.76 1.99 1.46
CA GLU A 140 16.83 2.67 0.74
C GLU A 140 18.17 2.42 1.44
N TYR A 141 19.21 2.16 0.66
CA TYR A 141 20.53 1.85 1.19
C TYR A 141 21.62 2.63 0.45
N PRO A 142 22.72 2.98 1.13
CA PRO A 142 23.96 3.35 0.44
C PRO A 142 24.53 2.11 -0.28
N LYS A 143 25.66 2.28 -0.96
CA LYS A 143 26.36 1.15 -1.61
C LYS A 143 26.84 0.13 -0.55
N LEU A 144 26.14 -1.00 -0.42
CA LEU A 144 26.42 -2.03 0.60
C LEU A 144 27.29 -3.21 0.14
N ASN A 145 27.89 -3.16 -1.04
CA ASN A 145 28.69 -4.27 -1.57
C ASN A 145 29.89 -4.68 -0.67
N HIS A 146 30.36 -3.78 0.19
CA HIS A 146 31.44 -4.00 1.16
C HIS A 146 30.93 -4.43 2.54
N ASN A 147 29.61 -4.41 2.78
CA ASN A 147 28.99 -4.74 4.06
C ASN A 147 27.70 -5.54 3.84
N LEU A 148 27.85 -6.75 3.31
CA LEU A 148 26.73 -7.66 3.07
C LEU A 148 26.01 -8.07 4.36
N LYS A 149 26.72 -8.06 5.51
CA LYS A 149 26.13 -8.35 6.82
C LYS A 149 25.11 -7.31 7.25
N ALA A 150 25.30 -6.04 6.90
CA ALA A 150 24.29 -5.01 7.15
C ALA A 150 23.02 -5.23 6.31
N LEU A 151 23.16 -5.68 5.06
CA LEU A 151 22.01 -6.03 4.21
C LEU A 151 21.26 -7.25 4.77
N GLU A 152 21.99 -8.31 5.12
CA GLU A 152 21.44 -9.52 5.75
C GLU A 152 20.69 -9.20 7.04
N ALA A 153 21.22 -8.31 7.89
CA ALA A 153 20.56 -7.91 9.14
C ALA A 153 19.18 -7.27 8.91
N VAL A 154 19.00 -6.49 7.83
CA VAL A 154 17.68 -5.93 7.51
C VAL A 154 16.77 -6.97 6.87
N TRP A 155 17.31 -7.90 6.08
CA TRP A 155 16.53 -9.03 5.56
C TRP A 155 16.01 -9.93 6.67
N ASP A 156 16.86 -10.33 7.62
CA ASP A 156 16.46 -11.12 8.79
C ASP A 156 15.39 -10.39 9.59
N TYR A 157 15.58 -9.08 9.81
CA TYR A 157 14.59 -8.26 10.51
C TYR A 157 13.24 -8.21 9.78
N ALA A 158 13.24 -8.05 8.46
CA ALA A 158 12.01 -8.04 7.67
C ALA A 158 11.30 -9.39 7.72
N TYR A 159 12.06 -10.49 7.60
CA TYR A 159 11.52 -11.86 7.65
C TYR A 159 10.87 -12.19 9.00
N ASP A 160 11.42 -11.67 10.10
CA ASP A 160 10.88 -11.92 11.44
C ASP A 160 9.66 -11.04 11.78
N LYS A 161 9.51 -9.88 11.12
CA LYS A 161 8.52 -8.85 11.50
C LYS A 161 7.28 -8.78 10.63
N VAL A 162 7.38 -9.21 9.37
CA VAL A 162 6.34 -9.07 8.34
C VAL A 162 5.89 -10.44 7.87
#